data_AF-A0AAN9AB31-F1
#
_entry.id   AF-A0AAN9AB31-F1
#
_cell.length_a   1.000
_cell.length_b   1.000
_cell.length_c   1.000
_cell.angle_alpha   90.00
_cell.angle_beta   90.00
_cell.angle_gamma   90.00
#
_symmetry.space_group_name_H-M   'P 1'
#
loop_
_entity.id
_entity.type
_entity.pdbx_description
1 polymer ?
#
loop_
_entity_poly.entity_id
_entity_poly.type
_entity_poly.pdbx_seq_one_letter_code
_entity_poly.pdbx_strand_id
1 'polypeptide(L)'
;FDELHYGKYAGLYMQNTFFFDSQPPFGKQLIALAAYVAGFDGSFKFDRIGSPYDAVVPVAAMRVVPAFFGSLLMPTVYNLMLELGISRYAGVLATFLMIFDNALLAQSRFILMEGILMFFGMFGLLCILKFRRLYHQPYSLPWFGCLILGSASLTAAFCVRYFGIFTFFLGVGILARDFWSMVGDRLISDRQLLGHFLTRAFIFTTIPVSLYVGCFYVHLNLLYKAGPNDNIMTSAFQASLEGGLAAIIANQPVTVLHGSQITLRHTHGRTCWLHSHDAVYPVKYPDGRGSSHQQQVTCYSYKDVNNWWIVKKPEMEELVVSEPHEPIKNGDLIEIVHGLTSRLLNAHDVAAAMSPHNQEVAAYIDYNVSMPAQSLWRVEILNSDASDGYWHAVESQIRLVHVNSSQALKFSGRQLPDWGFRQHEIVTDKIVDQEDTIWNVEEHRYTRSKRPLPCFE
;
A
#
# COMPACT_ATOMS: atom_id res chain seq x y z
N PHE A 1 16.93 -18.67 8.34
CA PHE A 1 17.12 -17.50 7.46
C PHE A 1 15.82 -17.30 6.67
N ASP A 2 15.74 -16.34 5.73
CA ASP A 2 14.52 -15.84 5.05
C ASP A 2 13.57 -16.89 4.43
N GLU A 3 13.96 -18.16 4.34
CA GLU A 3 13.08 -19.29 4.01
C GLU A 3 11.79 -19.32 4.85
N LEU A 4 11.84 -18.86 6.10
CA LEU A 4 10.64 -18.68 6.93
C LEU A 4 9.63 -17.71 6.29
N HIS A 5 10.09 -16.58 5.78
CA HIS A 5 9.23 -15.55 5.20
C HIS A 5 8.63 -16.02 3.87
N TYR A 6 9.44 -16.58 2.97
CA TYR A 6 8.96 -17.05 1.68
C TYR A 6 8.07 -18.29 1.79
N GLY A 7 8.36 -19.19 2.74
CA GLY A 7 7.47 -20.30 3.09
C GLY A 7 6.12 -19.81 3.60
N LYS A 8 6.13 -18.82 4.51
CA LYS A 8 4.90 -18.17 5.00
C LYS A 8 4.09 -17.55 3.85
N TYR A 9 4.73 -16.82 2.94
CA TYR A 9 4.06 -16.24 1.78
C TYR A 9 3.45 -17.29 0.86
N ALA A 10 4.16 -18.40 0.60
CA ALA A 10 3.62 -19.52 -0.16
C ALA A 10 2.34 -20.08 0.50
N GLY A 11 2.33 -20.23 1.84
CA GLY A 11 1.13 -20.63 2.58
C GLY A 11 -0.03 -19.65 2.45
N LEU A 12 0.24 -18.35 2.51
CA LEU A 12 -0.80 -17.31 2.33
C LEU A 12 -1.39 -17.31 0.92
N TYR A 13 -0.59 -17.60 -0.11
CA TYR A 13 -1.11 -17.82 -1.47
C TYR A 13 -2.05 -19.05 -1.53
N MET A 14 -1.73 -20.15 -0.84
CA MET A 14 -2.61 -21.34 -0.84
C MET A 14 -3.93 -21.06 -0.11
N GLN A 15 -3.90 -20.22 0.91
CA GLN A 15 -5.07 -19.83 1.70
C GLN A 15 -5.88 -18.68 1.08
N ASN A 16 -5.39 -18.09 -0.02
CA ASN A 16 -5.93 -16.87 -0.64
C ASN A 16 -5.98 -15.66 0.31
N THR A 17 -5.10 -15.60 1.31
CA THR A 17 -5.07 -14.53 2.32
C THR A 17 -4.09 -13.43 1.94
N PHE A 18 -4.59 -12.19 1.94
CA PHE A 18 -3.83 -11.00 1.58
C PHE A 18 -2.65 -10.78 2.52
N PHE A 19 -1.52 -10.40 1.92
CA PHE A 19 -0.35 -9.96 2.66
C PHE A 19 0.37 -8.87 1.89
N PHE A 20 1.02 -8.00 2.65
CA PHE A 20 1.91 -6.99 2.13
C PHE A 20 3.36 -7.43 2.29
N ASP A 21 4.16 -7.24 1.24
CA ASP A 21 5.61 -7.39 1.27
C ASP A 21 6.27 -6.26 0.46
N SER A 22 7.48 -5.89 0.86
CA SER A 22 8.24 -4.81 0.20
C SER A 22 8.72 -5.16 -1.21
N GLN A 23 8.79 -6.44 -1.57
CA GLN A 23 9.24 -6.89 -2.89
C GLN A 23 8.04 -7.29 -3.77
N PRO A 24 8.16 -7.19 -5.10
CA PRO A 24 7.07 -7.58 -5.98
C PRO A 24 6.80 -9.11 -5.92
N PRO A 25 5.66 -9.57 -6.46
CA PRO A 25 5.13 -10.88 -6.13
C PRO A 25 5.70 -12.04 -6.97
N PHE A 26 6.34 -11.78 -8.12
CA PHE A 26 6.59 -12.82 -9.13
C PHE A 26 7.45 -13.99 -8.62
N GLY A 27 8.54 -13.70 -7.89
CA GLY A 27 9.36 -14.75 -7.28
C GLY A 27 8.60 -15.61 -6.27
N LYS A 28 7.73 -14.98 -5.47
CA LYS A 28 6.88 -15.66 -4.49
C LYS A 28 5.81 -16.49 -5.16
N GLN A 29 5.21 -15.99 -6.24
CA GLN A 29 4.23 -16.70 -7.05
C GLN A 29 4.82 -17.97 -7.69
N LEU A 30 6.06 -17.94 -8.17
CA LEU A 30 6.73 -19.12 -8.71
C LEU A 30 6.94 -20.21 -7.65
N ILE A 31 7.37 -19.80 -6.45
CA ILE A 31 7.53 -20.73 -5.32
C ILE A 31 6.18 -21.28 -4.87
N ALA A 32 5.17 -20.42 -4.75
CA ALA A 32 3.80 -20.80 -4.40
C ALA A 32 3.19 -21.75 -5.44
N LEU A 33 3.46 -21.54 -6.73
CA LEU A 33 3.01 -22.44 -7.79
C LEU A 33 3.61 -23.85 -7.64
N ALA A 34 4.91 -23.94 -7.33
CA ALA A 34 5.53 -25.24 -7.09
C ALA A 34 4.99 -25.93 -5.82
N ALA A 35 4.68 -25.15 -4.78
CA ALA A 35 4.01 -25.66 -3.59
C ALA A 35 2.60 -26.20 -3.91
N TYR A 36 1.83 -25.46 -4.70
CA TYR A 36 0.49 -25.84 -5.15
C TYR A 36 0.50 -27.15 -5.95
N VAL A 37 1.40 -27.25 -6.93
CA VAL A 37 1.56 -28.45 -7.76
C VAL A 37 1.95 -29.68 -6.91
N ALA A 38 2.69 -29.46 -5.82
CA ALA A 38 3.07 -30.51 -4.89
C ALA A 38 2.01 -30.82 -3.81
N GLY A 39 0.82 -30.21 -3.90
CA GLY A 39 -0.31 -30.50 -3.01
C GLY A 39 -0.24 -29.81 -1.65
N PHE A 40 0.48 -28.69 -1.52
CA PHE A 40 0.50 -27.92 -0.28
C PHE A 40 -0.81 -27.15 -0.08
N ASP A 41 -1.44 -27.31 1.08
CA ASP A 41 -2.70 -26.65 1.45
C ASP A 41 -2.50 -25.33 2.22
N GLY A 42 -1.26 -25.00 2.58
CA GLY A 42 -0.94 -23.80 3.36
C GLY A 42 -1.22 -23.93 4.86
N SER A 43 -1.59 -25.11 5.38
CA SER A 43 -1.94 -25.29 6.80
C SER A 43 -0.78 -25.06 7.76
N PHE A 44 0.46 -25.32 7.31
CA PHE A 44 1.67 -25.21 8.12
C PHE A 44 2.08 -23.76 8.37
N LYS A 45 2.34 -23.41 9.64
CA LYS A 45 2.78 -22.08 10.05
C LYS A 45 4.29 -22.03 10.23
N PHE A 46 4.94 -21.18 9.43
CA PHE A 46 6.37 -20.91 9.52
C PHE A 46 6.66 -19.87 10.61
N ASP A 47 6.66 -20.30 11.88
CA ASP A 47 6.73 -19.38 13.03
C ASP A 47 8.16 -19.09 13.50
N ARG A 48 9.04 -20.10 13.50
CA ARG A 48 10.42 -19.97 14.01
C ARG A 48 11.44 -20.66 13.12
N ILE A 49 12.60 -20.00 12.96
CA ILE A 49 13.76 -20.59 12.29
C ILE A 49 14.27 -21.77 13.13
N GLY A 50 14.43 -22.93 12.49
CA GLY A 50 14.91 -24.16 13.11
C GLY A 50 13.80 -25.13 13.53
N SER A 51 12.52 -24.77 13.36
CA SER A 51 11.41 -25.71 13.54
C SER A 51 11.47 -26.82 12.49
N PRO A 52 11.20 -28.10 12.87
CA PRO A 52 11.07 -29.17 11.90
C PRO A 52 9.86 -28.94 10.98
N TYR A 53 9.96 -29.39 9.74
CA TYR A 53 8.84 -29.38 8.81
C TYR A 53 7.93 -30.57 9.06
N ASP A 54 6.63 -30.34 9.03
CA ASP A 54 5.65 -31.42 9.03
C ASP A 54 5.68 -32.16 7.70
N ALA A 55 5.25 -33.43 7.70
CA ALA A 55 5.23 -34.28 6.51
C ALA A 55 4.37 -33.72 5.35
N VAL A 56 3.47 -32.79 5.66
CA VAL A 56 2.56 -32.13 4.69
C VAL A 56 3.27 -31.05 3.87
N VAL A 57 4.40 -30.51 4.35
CA VAL A 57 5.10 -29.41 3.67
C VAL A 57 5.99 -29.97 2.54
N PRO A 58 5.73 -29.64 1.26
CA PRO A 58 6.56 -30.13 0.16
C PRO A 58 7.83 -29.28 -0.01
N VAL A 59 8.71 -29.33 0.99
CA VAL A 59 9.95 -28.56 1.04
C VAL A 59 10.83 -28.82 -0.19
N ALA A 60 10.89 -30.07 -0.65
CA ALA A 60 11.62 -30.43 -1.86
C ALA A 60 11.09 -29.69 -3.09
N ALA A 61 9.77 -29.65 -3.30
CA ALA A 61 9.17 -28.96 -4.44
C ALA A 61 9.41 -27.44 -4.39
N MET A 62 9.28 -26.83 -3.21
CA MET A 62 9.55 -25.41 -3.03
C MET A 62 11.02 -25.05 -3.29
N ARG A 63 11.96 -25.91 -2.87
CA ARG A 63 13.41 -25.73 -3.10
C ARG A 63 13.87 -26.04 -4.53
N VAL A 64 13.11 -26.87 -5.27
CA VAL A 64 13.40 -27.16 -6.67
C VAL A 64 13.35 -25.89 -7.53
N VAL A 65 12.48 -24.94 -7.24
CA VAL A 65 12.38 -23.70 -8.05
C VAL A 65 13.66 -22.86 -7.97
N PRO A 66 14.16 -22.44 -6.79
CA PRO A 66 15.44 -21.75 -6.69
C PRO A 66 16.62 -22.58 -7.21
N ALA A 67 16.61 -23.90 -6.99
CA ALA A 67 17.67 -24.79 -7.46
C ALA A 67 17.70 -24.89 -9.00
N PHE A 68 16.54 -24.93 -9.63
CA PHE A 68 16.38 -24.96 -11.09
C PHE A 68 16.92 -23.68 -11.73
N PHE A 69 16.47 -22.51 -11.26
CA PHE A 69 16.94 -21.22 -11.79
C PHE A 69 18.42 -20.97 -11.47
N GLY A 70 18.88 -21.36 -10.27
CA GLY A 70 20.29 -21.31 -9.90
C GLY A 70 21.16 -22.23 -10.77
N SER A 71 20.65 -23.39 -11.17
CA SER A 71 21.35 -24.29 -12.10
C SER A 71 21.38 -23.75 -13.53
N LEU A 72 20.28 -23.15 -14.01
CA LEU A 72 20.21 -22.52 -15.34
C LEU A 72 21.04 -21.23 -15.44
N LEU A 73 21.34 -20.58 -14.32
CA LEU A 73 22.25 -19.44 -14.29
C LEU A 73 23.63 -19.81 -14.82
N MET A 74 24.14 -21.01 -14.52
CA MET A 74 25.48 -21.45 -14.92
C MET A 74 25.67 -21.50 -16.45
N PRO A 75 24.86 -22.24 -17.25
CA PRO A 75 24.98 -22.21 -18.69
C PRO A 75 24.66 -20.83 -19.28
N THR A 76 23.82 -20.02 -18.62
CA THR A 76 23.55 -18.64 -19.03
C THR A 76 24.81 -17.78 -18.94
N VAL A 77 25.54 -17.86 -17.83
CA VAL A 77 26.83 -17.16 -17.65
C VAL A 77 27.85 -17.62 -18.68
N TYR A 78 27.96 -18.92 -18.94
CA TYR A 78 28.86 -19.44 -19.99
C TYR A 78 28.58 -18.78 -21.34
N ASN A 79 27.31 -18.79 -21.75
CA ASN A 79 26.89 -18.18 -23.01
C ASN A 79 27.10 -16.65 -23.02
N LEU A 80 26.92 -15.99 -21.88
CA LEU A 80 27.19 -14.56 -21.73
C LEU A 80 28.68 -14.24 -21.94
N MET A 81 29.57 -15.03 -21.34
CA MET A 81 31.02 -14.87 -21.52
C MET A 81 31.43 -15.04 -22.99
N LEU A 82 30.87 -16.04 -23.67
CA LEU A 82 31.10 -16.22 -25.10
C LEU A 82 30.58 -15.04 -25.94
N GLU A 83 29.43 -14.48 -25.59
CA GLU A 83 28.86 -13.34 -26.29
C GLU A 83 29.65 -12.04 -26.05
N LEU A 84 30.32 -11.93 -24.90
CA LEU A 84 31.27 -10.85 -24.62
C LEU A 84 32.61 -10.99 -25.38
N GLY A 85 32.80 -12.06 -26.15
CA GLY A 85 34.03 -12.32 -26.93
C GLY A 85 35.15 -12.97 -26.13
N ILE A 86 34.86 -13.50 -24.93
CA ILE A 86 35.84 -14.22 -24.11
C ILE A 86 36.08 -15.62 -24.69
N SER A 87 37.31 -16.13 -24.54
CA SER A 87 37.67 -17.46 -25.05
C SER A 87 36.83 -18.58 -24.40
N ARG A 88 36.62 -19.68 -25.12
CA ARG A 88 35.82 -20.82 -24.63
C ARG A 88 36.38 -21.37 -23.31
N TYR A 89 37.69 -21.47 -23.19
CA TYR A 89 38.36 -21.94 -21.98
C TYR A 89 38.15 -21.00 -20.78
N ALA A 90 38.24 -19.68 -21.00
CA ALA A 90 37.98 -18.70 -19.95
C ALA A 90 36.49 -18.67 -19.56
N GLY A 91 35.57 -18.87 -20.51
CA GLY A 91 34.14 -19.05 -20.22
C GLY A 91 33.87 -20.28 -19.35
N VAL A 92 34.47 -21.43 -19.68
CA VAL A 92 34.37 -22.65 -18.85
C VAL A 92 34.93 -22.40 -17.45
N LEU A 93 36.11 -21.77 -17.34
CA LEU A 93 36.71 -21.43 -16.05
C LEU A 93 35.81 -20.51 -15.22
N ALA A 94 35.23 -19.46 -15.82
CA ALA A 94 34.32 -18.55 -15.13
C ALA A 94 33.10 -19.28 -14.57
N THR A 95 32.48 -20.16 -15.36
CA THR A 95 31.35 -20.97 -14.87
C THR A 95 31.76 -22.00 -13.85
N PHE A 96 32.94 -22.60 -13.99
CA PHE A 96 33.48 -23.53 -13.00
C PHE A 96 33.63 -22.82 -11.64
N LEU A 97 34.23 -21.63 -11.61
CA LEU A 97 34.36 -20.84 -10.38
C LEU A 97 32.99 -20.50 -9.76
N MET A 98 31.99 -20.14 -10.56
CA MET A 98 30.64 -19.84 -10.05
C MET A 98 29.89 -21.08 -9.55
N ILE A 99 30.09 -22.25 -10.17
CA ILE A 99 29.49 -23.52 -9.71
C ILE A 99 30.00 -23.87 -8.31
N PHE A 100 31.28 -23.62 -8.02
CA PHE A 100 31.90 -23.88 -6.72
C PHE A 100 31.83 -22.68 -5.75
N ASP A 101 31.03 -21.65 -6.09
CA ASP A 101 30.78 -20.56 -5.16
C ASP A 101 29.74 -20.97 -4.10
N ASN A 102 30.18 -21.02 -2.85
CA ASN A 102 29.35 -21.44 -1.72
C ASN A 102 28.15 -20.51 -1.46
N ALA A 103 28.27 -19.21 -1.78
CA ALA A 103 27.17 -18.27 -1.58
C ALA A 103 26.05 -18.53 -2.60
N LEU A 104 26.39 -18.74 -3.87
CA LEU A 104 25.41 -19.10 -4.91
C LEU A 104 24.76 -20.47 -4.65
N LEU A 105 25.53 -21.45 -4.19
CA LEU A 105 24.99 -22.76 -3.78
C LEU A 105 24.03 -22.65 -2.60
N ALA A 106 24.37 -21.84 -1.58
CA ALA A 106 23.49 -21.63 -0.44
C ALA A 106 22.19 -20.91 -0.84
N GLN A 107 22.29 -19.85 -1.65
CA GLN A 107 21.14 -19.07 -2.12
C GLN A 107 20.20 -19.85 -3.05
N SER A 108 20.73 -20.79 -3.84
CA SER A 108 19.92 -21.62 -4.73
C SER A 108 19.33 -22.87 -4.05
N ARG A 109 19.83 -23.26 -2.87
CA ARG A 109 19.38 -24.47 -2.16
C ARG A 109 18.11 -24.27 -1.35
N PHE A 110 17.93 -23.11 -0.72
CA PHE A 110 16.81 -22.81 0.17
C PHE A 110 15.66 -22.14 -0.59
N ILE A 111 14.49 -22.01 0.05
CA ILE A 111 13.32 -21.31 -0.52
C ILE A 111 13.60 -19.80 -0.53
N LEU A 112 14.43 -19.36 -1.47
CA LEU A 112 14.90 -17.98 -1.62
C LEU A 112 14.73 -17.52 -3.07
N MET A 113 14.56 -16.22 -3.27
CA MET A 113 14.27 -15.66 -4.60
C MET A 113 15.53 -15.22 -5.37
N GLU A 114 16.70 -15.24 -4.74
CA GLU A 114 17.96 -14.72 -5.31
C GLU A 114 18.39 -15.46 -6.57
N GLY A 115 18.33 -16.80 -6.57
CA GLY A 115 18.67 -17.59 -7.76
C GLY A 115 17.76 -17.26 -8.96
N ILE A 116 16.48 -16.97 -8.69
CA ILE A 116 15.49 -16.59 -9.71
C ILE A 116 15.82 -15.20 -10.28
N LEU A 117 16.10 -14.23 -9.40
CA LEU A 117 16.50 -12.87 -9.77
C LEU A 117 17.75 -12.86 -10.65
N MET A 118 18.81 -13.55 -10.20
CA MET A 118 20.09 -13.59 -10.92
C MET A 118 19.95 -14.24 -12.29
N PHE A 119 19.18 -15.34 -12.40
CA PHE A 119 18.92 -15.99 -13.67
C PHE A 119 18.25 -15.05 -14.67
N PHE A 120 17.10 -14.45 -14.31
CA PHE A 120 16.36 -13.57 -15.20
C PHE A 120 17.17 -12.32 -15.58
N GLY A 121 17.95 -11.75 -14.64
CA GLY A 121 18.83 -10.63 -14.93
C GLY A 121 19.90 -10.99 -15.97
N MET A 122 20.62 -12.09 -15.76
CA MET A 122 21.72 -12.51 -16.65
C MET A 122 21.23 -13.04 -18.00
N PHE A 123 20.10 -13.75 -18.02
CA PHE A 123 19.49 -14.22 -19.25
C PHE A 123 18.95 -13.06 -20.09
N GLY A 124 18.34 -12.06 -19.45
CA GLY A 124 17.92 -10.83 -20.12
C GLY A 124 19.08 -10.09 -20.78
N LEU A 125 20.20 -9.93 -20.08
CA LEU A 125 21.42 -9.34 -20.65
C LEU A 125 21.99 -10.17 -21.81
N LEU A 126 22.01 -11.50 -21.69
CA LEU A 126 22.44 -12.39 -22.76
C LEU A 126 21.60 -12.20 -24.02
N CYS A 127 20.27 -12.12 -23.88
CA CYS A 127 19.36 -11.86 -24.99
C CYS A 127 19.62 -10.50 -25.65
N ILE A 128 19.88 -9.44 -24.86
CA ILE A 128 20.24 -8.12 -25.39
C ILE A 128 21.59 -8.14 -26.13
N LEU A 129 22.59 -8.88 -25.63
CA LEU A 129 23.87 -8.99 -26.32
C LEU A 129 23.73 -9.77 -27.64
N LYS A 130 22.98 -10.87 -27.64
CA LYS A 130 22.66 -11.62 -28.87
C LYS A 130 21.88 -10.78 -29.88
N PHE A 131 20.96 -9.94 -29.40
CA PHE A 131 20.25 -8.98 -30.23
C PHE A 131 21.20 -8.04 -30.99
N ARG A 132 22.28 -7.55 -30.35
CA ARG A 132 23.26 -6.68 -30.99
C ARG A 132 24.00 -7.35 -32.15
N ARG A 133 24.23 -8.66 -32.07
CA ARG A 133 24.84 -9.43 -33.17
C ARG A 133 23.96 -9.47 -34.42
N LEU A 134 22.65 -9.32 -34.25
CA LEU A 134 21.67 -9.32 -35.34
C LEU A 134 21.51 -7.94 -35.98
N TYR A 135 22.51 -7.05 -35.84
CA TYR A 135 22.54 -5.71 -36.46
C TYR A 135 22.24 -5.74 -37.96
N HIS A 136 22.83 -6.70 -38.69
CA HIS A 136 22.66 -6.82 -40.14
C HIS A 136 21.37 -7.53 -40.58
N GLN A 137 20.55 -8.01 -39.63
CA GLN A 137 19.28 -8.71 -39.91
C GLN A 137 18.12 -8.08 -39.12
N PRO A 138 17.84 -6.78 -39.32
CA PRO A 138 16.78 -6.09 -38.62
C PRO A 138 15.40 -6.68 -38.94
N TYR A 139 14.48 -6.64 -37.98
CA TYR A 139 13.10 -7.14 -38.10
C TYR A 139 12.94 -8.62 -38.46
N SER A 140 14.02 -9.41 -38.35
CA SER A 140 13.95 -10.87 -38.47
C SER A 140 13.28 -11.50 -37.24
N LEU A 141 12.77 -12.73 -37.36
CA LEU A 141 12.20 -13.46 -36.23
C LEU A 141 13.19 -13.61 -35.05
N PRO A 142 14.48 -13.93 -35.27
CA PRO A 142 15.47 -13.97 -34.19
C PRO A 142 15.72 -12.59 -33.54
N TRP A 143 15.63 -11.51 -34.32
CA TRP A 143 15.79 -10.14 -33.83
C TRP A 143 14.67 -9.79 -32.85
N PHE A 144 13.41 -10.03 -33.24
CA PHE A 144 12.26 -9.85 -32.34
C PHE A 144 12.33 -10.79 -31.15
N GLY A 145 12.66 -12.06 -31.37
CA GLY A 145 12.78 -13.06 -30.30
C GLY A 145 13.77 -12.65 -29.22
N CYS A 146 14.98 -12.21 -29.58
CA CYS A 146 15.98 -11.75 -28.62
C CYS A 146 15.54 -10.48 -27.88
N LEU A 147 14.91 -9.53 -28.57
CA LEU A 147 14.47 -8.28 -27.97
C LEU A 147 13.29 -8.48 -26.99
N ILE A 148 12.30 -9.29 -27.38
CA ILE A 148 11.14 -9.65 -26.56
C ILE A 148 11.57 -10.47 -25.35
N LEU A 149 12.38 -11.52 -25.55
CA LEU A 149 12.88 -12.34 -24.44
C LEU A 149 13.79 -11.54 -23.50
N GLY A 150 14.62 -10.65 -24.04
CA GLY A 150 15.46 -9.75 -23.25
C GLY A 150 14.64 -8.81 -22.38
N SER A 151 13.66 -8.12 -22.98
CA SER A 151 12.74 -7.22 -22.26
C SER A 151 11.93 -7.97 -21.21
N ALA A 152 11.35 -9.12 -21.56
CA ALA A 152 10.55 -9.94 -20.66
C ALA A 152 11.38 -10.47 -19.49
N SER A 153 12.59 -10.96 -19.74
CA SER A 153 13.47 -11.52 -18.72
C SER A 153 14.00 -10.44 -17.76
N LEU A 154 14.43 -9.28 -18.26
CA LEU A 154 14.82 -8.16 -17.40
C LEU A 154 13.66 -7.63 -16.56
N THR A 155 12.45 -7.57 -17.13
CA THR A 155 11.26 -7.20 -16.36
C THR A 155 10.93 -8.27 -15.32
N ALA A 156 11.03 -9.55 -15.66
CA ALA A 156 10.82 -10.64 -14.71
C ALA A 156 11.78 -10.51 -13.51
N ALA A 157 13.06 -10.18 -13.74
CA ALA A 157 14.01 -9.91 -12.66
C ALA A 157 13.54 -8.76 -11.75
N PHE A 158 13.08 -7.64 -12.34
CA PHE A 158 12.49 -6.52 -11.61
C PHE A 158 11.23 -6.93 -10.82
N CYS A 159 10.38 -7.79 -11.38
CA CYS A 159 9.19 -8.34 -10.70
C CYS A 159 9.53 -9.39 -9.62
N VAL A 160 10.74 -9.95 -9.60
CA VAL A 160 11.19 -10.82 -8.49
C VAL A 160 11.63 -9.96 -7.29
N ARG A 161 12.49 -8.96 -7.54
CA ARG A 161 12.93 -7.97 -6.54
C ARG A 161 13.20 -6.64 -7.23
N TYR A 162 12.93 -5.55 -6.52
CA TYR A 162 13.17 -4.20 -7.06
C TYR A 162 14.63 -3.93 -7.44
N PHE A 163 15.59 -4.61 -6.82
CA PHE A 163 17.01 -4.56 -7.23
C PHE A 163 17.25 -4.97 -8.70
N GLY A 164 16.37 -5.75 -9.31
CA GLY A 164 16.42 -6.07 -10.73
C GLY A 164 16.34 -4.84 -11.65
N ILE A 165 15.90 -3.68 -11.14
CA ILE A 165 15.86 -2.42 -11.88
C ILE A 165 17.24 -1.99 -12.38
N PHE A 166 18.31 -2.28 -11.62
CA PHE A 166 19.66 -1.90 -12.02
C PHE A 166 20.12 -2.69 -13.26
N THR A 167 19.79 -3.98 -13.31
CA THR A 167 20.06 -4.81 -14.49
C THR A 167 19.18 -4.41 -15.67
N PHE A 168 17.93 -4.02 -15.42
CA PHE A 168 17.03 -3.47 -16.44
C PHE A 168 17.61 -2.19 -17.06
N PHE A 169 18.06 -1.23 -16.24
CA PHE A 169 18.71 -0.01 -16.70
C PHE A 169 20.01 -0.27 -17.46
N LEU A 170 20.80 -1.25 -17.03
CA LEU A 170 21.97 -1.67 -17.80
C LEU A 170 21.57 -2.17 -19.19
N GLY A 171 20.53 -3.00 -19.29
CA GLY A 171 19.99 -3.47 -20.56
C GLY A 171 19.51 -2.33 -21.47
N VAL A 172 18.77 -1.37 -20.92
CA VAL A 172 18.34 -0.16 -21.64
C VAL A 172 19.54 0.68 -22.07
N GLY A 173 20.55 0.84 -21.21
CA GLY A 173 21.78 1.57 -21.55
C GLY A 173 22.57 0.92 -22.69
N ILE A 174 22.62 -0.41 -22.73
CA ILE A 174 23.23 -1.16 -23.84
C ILE A 174 22.44 -0.91 -25.14
N LEU A 175 21.11 -0.92 -25.10
CA LEU A 175 20.26 -0.66 -26.27
C LEU A 175 20.34 0.80 -26.73
N ALA A 176 20.41 1.75 -25.81
CA ALA A 176 20.57 3.17 -26.12
C ALA A 176 21.93 3.41 -26.80
N ARG A 177 23.00 2.77 -26.31
CA ARG A 177 24.32 2.81 -26.95
C ARG A 177 24.31 2.16 -28.34
N ASP A 178 23.63 1.03 -28.49
CA ASP A 178 23.44 0.35 -29.78
C ASP A 178 22.74 1.29 -30.77
N PHE A 179 21.62 1.89 -30.37
CA PHE A 179 20.91 2.90 -31.16
C PHE A 179 21.78 4.09 -31.52
N TRP A 180 22.53 4.63 -30.57
CA TRP A 180 23.47 5.74 -30.81
C TRP A 180 24.50 5.40 -31.89
N SER A 181 24.99 4.16 -31.93
CA SER A 181 25.93 3.73 -32.98
C SER A 181 25.29 3.66 -34.38
N MET A 182 23.99 3.36 -34.49
CA MET A 182 23.26 3.42 -35.77
C MET A 182 23.11 4.84 -36.30
N VAL A 183 23.02 5.85 -35.42
CA VAL A 183 22.87 7.25 -35.85
C VAL A 183 24.06 7.72 -36.70
N GLY A 184 25.26 7.17 -36.44
CA GLY A 184 26.46 7.48 -37.22
C GLY A 184 26.58 6.73 -38.54
N ASP A 185 25.73 5.73 -38.81
CA ASP A 185 25.80 4.89 -39.99
C ASP A 185 25.07 5.53 -41.17
N ARG A 186 25.82 6.02 -42.16
CA ARG A 186 25.30 6.71 -43.35
C ARG A 186 24.49 5.80 -44.27
N LEU A 187 24.55 4.49 -44.08
CA LEU A 187 23.79 3.51 -44.87
C LEU A 187 22.32 3.41 -44.42
N ILE A 188 22.00 3.90 -43.22
CA ILE A 188 20.66 3.83 -42.63
C ILE A 188 19.95 5.16 -42.88
N SER A 189 18.76 5.09 -43.49
CA SER A 189 17.92 6.27 -43.70
C SER A 189 17.25 6.75 -42.41
N ASP A 190 16.94 8.04 -42.31
CA ASP A 190 16.24 8.63 -41.14
C ASP A 190 14.92 7.92 -40.82
N ARG A 191 14.20 7.45 -41.84
CA ARG A 191 12.95 6.67 -41.66
C ARG A 191 13.20 5.31 -41.03
N GLN A 192 14.26 4.62 -41.43
CA GLN A 192 14.66 3.34 -40.82
C GLN A 192 15.14 3.54 -39.39
N LEU A 193 15.90 4.62 -39.13
CA LEU A 193 16.33 5.00 -37.78
C LEU A 193 15.13 5.27 -36.87
N LEU A 194 14.13 6.02 -37.35
CA LEU A 194 12.89 6.26 -36.62
C LEU A 194 12.13 4.96 -36.36
N GLY A 195 11.98 4.08 -37.36
CA GLY A 195 11.36 2.77 -37.18
C GLY A 195 12.07 1.94 -36.10
N HIS A 196 13.40 1.92 -36.14
CA HIS A 196 14.25 1.25 -35.16
C HIS A 196 14.09 1.79 -33.75
N PHE A 197 13.94 3.10 -33.59
CA PHE A 197 13.64 3.73 -32.32
C PHE A 197 12.25 3.34 -31.82
N LEU A 198 11.22 3.52 -32.64
CA LEU A 198 9.83 3.27 -32.27
C LEU A 198 9.60 1.80 -31.92
N THR A 199 10.14 0.85 -32.69
CA THR A 199 9.99 -0.58 -32.39
C THR A 199 10.68 -0.97 -31.09
N ARG A 200 11.90 -0.49 -30.84
CA ARG A 200 12.61 -0.76 -29.57
C ARG A 200 11.88 -0.13 -28.39
N ALA A 201 11.49 1.13 -28.50
CA ALA A 201 10.76 1.86 -27.47
C ALA A 201 9.41 1.20 -27.14
N PHE A 202 8.66 0.79 -28.17
CA PHE A 202 7.40 0.08 -27.99
C PHE A 202 7.60 -1.24 -27.23
N ILE A 203 8.54 -2.09 -27.66
CA ILE A 203 8.80 -3.38 -26.99
C ILE A 203 9.31 -3.20 -25.56
N PHE A 204 10.20 -2.24 -25.31
CA PHE A 204 10.74 -1.93 -23.98
C PHE A 204 9.81 -1.08 -23.11
N THR A 205 8.61 -0.73 -23.59
CA THR A 205 7.57 -0.07 -22.78
C THR A 205 6.40 -1.01 -22.55
N THR A 206 5.85 -1.59 -23.61
CA THR A 206 4.67 -2.45 -23.54
C THR A 206 4.93 -3.72 -22.75
N ILE A 207 6.03 -4.44 -23.02
CA ILE A 207 6.32 -5.70 -22.31
C ILE A 207 6.55 -5.45 -20.81
N PRO A 208 7.37 -4.48 -20.38
CA PRO A 208 7.57 -4.24 -18.96
C PRO A 208 6.29 -3.86 -18.22
N VAL A 209 5.48 -2.97 -18.80
CA VAL A 209 4.19 -2.55 -18.23
C VAL A 209 3.24 -3.75 -18.12
N SER A 210 3.07 -4.52 -19.20
CA SER A 210 2.16 -5.68 -19.22
C SER A 210 2.57 -6.75 -18.22
N LEU A 211 3.86 -7.08 -18.12
CA LEU A 211 4.35 -8.08 -17.17
C LEU A 211 4.26 -7.60 -15.71
N TYR A 212 4.64 -6.36 -15.43
CA TYR A 212 4.58 -5.82 -14.07
C TYR A 212 3.13 -5.74 -13.57
N VAL A 213 2.25 -5.11 -14.35
CA VAL A 213 0.81 -5.02 -14.03
C VAL A 213 0.19 -6.42 -13.97
N GLY A 214 0.53 -7.31 -14.90
CA GLY A 214 0.04 -8.69 -14.90
C GLY A 214 0.41 -9.48 -13.65
N CYS A 215 1.65 -9.34 -13.15
CA CYS A 215 2.08 -10.00 -11.91
C CYS A 215 1.27 -9.54 -10.70
N PHE A 216 1.03 -8.23 -10.57
CA PHE A 216 0.21 -7.66 -9.49
C PHE A 216 -1.27 -7.98 -9.65
N TYR A 217 -1.79 -8.00 -10.87
CA TYR A 217 -3.16 -8.42 -11.17
C TYR A 217 -3.41 -9.85 -10.70
N VAL A 218 -2.51 -10.79 -11.03
CA VAL A 218 -2.58 -12.18 -10.52
C VAL A 218 -2.46 -12.21 -9.00
N HIS A 219 -1.56 -11.42 -8.41
CA HIS A 219 -1.37 -11.37 -6.96
C HIS A 219 -2.63 -10.93 -6.21
N LEU A 220 -3.24 -9.81 -6.64
CA LEU A 220 -4.42 -9.24 -5.98
C LEU A 220 -5.68 -10.07 -6.21
N ASN A 221 -5.84 -10.68 -7.39
CA ASN A 221 -6.98 -11.57 -7.66
C ASN A 221 -6.90 -12.89 -6.90
N LEU A 222 -5.70 -13.44 -6.71
CA LEU A 222 -5.54 -14.68 -5.94
C LEU A 222 -5.70 -14.45 -4.44
N LEU A 223 -5.40 -13.26 -3.93
CA LEU A 223 -5.43 -12.94 -2.51
C LEU A 223 -6.65 -12.09 -2.13
N TYR A 224 -7.83 -12.68 -2.29
CA TYR A 224 -9.09 -12.00 -2.05
C TYR A 224 -9.56 -12.01 -0.58
N LYS A 225 -8.93 -12.76 0.33
CA LYS A 225 -9.32 -12.81 1.76
C LYS A 225 -8.49 -11.84 2.61
N ALA A 226 -9.10 -11.31 3.66
CA ALA A 226 -8.42 -10.48 4.66
C ALA A 226 -7.26 -11.23 5.32
N GLY A 227 -6.17 -10.52 5.62
CA GLY A 227 -4.96 -11.12 6.15
C GLY A 227 -4.13 -10.16 7.00
N PRO A 228 -2.98 -10.59 7.53
CA PRO A 228 -2.31 -9.92 8.66
C PRO A 228 -1.84 -8.48 8.42
N ASN A 229 -1.70 -8.07 7.15
CA ASN A 229 -1.16 -6.76 6.76
C ASN A 229 -2.18 -5.94 5.94
N ASP A 230 -3.46 -6.32 5.97
CA ASP A 230 -4.53 -5.59 5.28
C ASP A 230 -4.73 -4.19 5.88
N ASN A 231 -4.47 -4.03 7.18
CA ASN A 231 -4.60 -2.78 7.91
C ASN A 231 -3.80 -1.62 7.30
N ILE A 232 -2.67 -1.89 6.62
CA ILE A 232 -1.83 -0.88 5.95
C ILE A 232 -2.52 -0.31 4.69
N MET A 233 -3.45 -1.06 4.10
CA MET A 233 -4.16 -0.66 2.88
C MET A 233 -5.30 0.30 3.17
N THR A 234 -5.82 0.97 2.14
CA THR A 234 -6.97 1.87 2.27
C THR A 234 -8.22 1.13 2.74
N SER A 235 -9.14 1.84 3.39
CA SER A 235 -10.42 1.29 3.86
C SER A 235 -11.22 0.65 2.72
N ALA A 236 -11.24 1.28 1.54
CA ALA A 236 -11.89 0.74 0.35
C ALA A 236 -11.28 -0.59 -0.13
N PHE A 237 -9.95 -0.71 -0.11
CA PHE A 237 -9.29 -1.98 -0.44
C PHE A 237 -9.59 -3.06 0.61
N GLN A 238 -9.54 -2.72 1.90
CA GLN A 238 -9.87 -3.67 2.97
C GLN A 238 -11.34 -4.14 2.89
N ALA A 239 -12.25 -3.25 2.48
CA ALA A 239 -13.66 -3.58 2.25
C ALA A 239 -13.87 -4.51 1.02
N SER A 240 -12.93 -4.53 0.07
CA SER A 240 -12.97 -5.45 -1.08
C SER A 240 -12.51 -6.87 -0.76
N LEU A 241 -11.86 -7.08 0.39
CA LEU A 241 -11.38 -8.39 0.83
C LEU A 241 -12.48 -9.15 1.58
N GLU A 242 -12.58 -10.46 1.36
CA GLU A 242 -13.50 -11.32 2.10
C GLU A 242 -13.04 -11.49 3.56
N GLY A 243 -13.96 -11.31 4.50
CA GLY A 243 -13.65 -11.31 5.93
C GLY A 243 -13.22 -9.93 6.44
N GLY A 244 -12.42 -9.88 7.51
CA GLY A 244 -11.82 -8.64 8.02
C GLY A 244 -12.80 -7.48 8.14
N LEU A 245 -12.44 -6.33 7.54
CA LEU A 245 -13.29 -5.14 7.53
C LEU A 245 -14.62 -5.37 6.83
N ALA A 246 -14.65 -6.04 5.67
CA ALA A 246 -15.87 -6.29 4.91
C ALA A 246 -16.95 -7.01 5.74
N ALA A 247 -16.55 -7.98 6.57
CA ALA A 247 -17.47 -8.68 7.48
C ALA A 247 -18.02 -7.77 8.60
N ILE A 248 -17.22 -6.82 9.08
CA ILE A 248 -17.64 -5.85 10.11
C ILE A 248 -18.66 -4.86 9.53
N ILE A 249 -18.45 -4.42 8.29
CA ILE A 249 -19.25 -3.39 7.65
C ILE A 249 -20.41 -3.92 6.80
N ALA A 250 -20.56 -5.25 6.64
CA ALA A 250 -21.50 -5.86 5.69
C ALA A 250 -22.96 -5.37 5.83
N ASN A 251 -23.40 -5.05 7.05
CA ASN A 251 -24.76 -4.58 7.34
C ASN A 251 -24.81 -3.12 7.81
N GLN A 252 -23.73 -2.36 7.58
CA GLN A 252 -23.68 -0.97 8.01
C GLN A 252 -24.46 -0.07 7.05
N PRO A 253 -25.09 1.01 7.55
CA PRO A 253 -25.70 1.99 6.67
C PRO A 253 -24.65 2.67 5.78
N VAL A 254 -25.01 2.94 4.52
CA VAL A 254 -24.09 3.57 3.56
C VAL A 254 -24.07 5.08 3.74
N THR A 255 -25.23 5.74 3.73
CA THR A 255 -25.34 7.20 3.83
C THR A 255 -25.25 7.68 5.26
N VAL A 256 -24.32 8.59 5.54
CA VAL A 256 -24.17 9.24 6.85
C VAL A 256 -25.28 10.27 7.04
N LEU A 257 -26.05 10.10 8.10
CA LEU A 257 -27.16 10.98 8.49
C LEU A 257 -26.79 11.78 9.76
N HIS A 258 -27.53 12.84 10.05
CA HIS A 258 -27.47 13.40 11.41
C HIS A 258 -27.95 12.37 12.47
N GLY A 259 -27.26 12.32 13.61
CA GLY A 259 -27.42 11.31 14.65
C GLY A 259 -26.62 10.02 14.42
N SER A 260 -25.88 9.92 13.31
CA SER A 260 -25.08 8.73 12.99
C SER A 260 -23.83 8.61 13.85
N GLN A 261 -23.56 7.39 14.32
CA GLN A 261 -22.31 7.03 14.98
C GLN A 261 -21.29 6.55 13.95
N ILE A 262 -20.14 7.21 13.87
CA ILE A 262 -19.09 6.94 12.88
C ILE A 262 -17.72 6.81 13.55
N THR A 263 -16.83 6.08 12.89
CA THR A 263 -15.38 6.18 13.15
C THR A 263 -14.73 6.90 11.98
N LEU A 264 -13.92 7.92 12.28
CA LEU A 264 -13.18 8.68 11.28
C LEU A 264 -11.75 8.14 11.21
N ARG A 265 -11.37 7.60 10.06
CA ARG A 265 -10.03 7.11 9.78
C ARG A 265 -9.28 8.08 8.89
N HIS A 266 -8.00 8.28 9.18
CA HIS A 266 -7.11 9.02 8.30
C HIS A 266 -6.84 8.22 7.02
N THR A 267 -7.09 8.83 5.85
CA THR A 267 -7.16 8.09 4.57
C THR A 267 -5.78 7.70 4.05
N HIS A 268 -4.78 8.58 4.17
CA HIS A 268 -3.46 8.42 3.58
C HIS A 268 -2.37 8.19 4.64
N GLY A 269 -1.23 7.61 4.27
CA GLY A 269 -0.11 7.45 5.19
C GLY A 269 -0.38 6.46 6.33
N ARG A 270 -0.22 6.91 7.59
CA ARG A 270 -0.27 6.02 8.76
C ARG A 270 -1.71 5.75 9.18
N THR A 271 -1.98 4.49 9.51
CA THR A 271 -3.29 4.04 9.99
C THR A 271 -3.57 4.56 11.39
N CYS A 272 -4.59 5.40 11.49
CA CYS A 272 -5.12 5.86 12.76
C CYS A 272 -6.55 6.36 12.63
N TRP A 273 -7.27 6.33 13.75
CA TRP A 273 -8.63 6.83 13.89
C TRP A 273 -8.66 8.06 14.80
N LEU A 274 -9.53 9.02 14.49
CA LEU A 274 -9.81 10.14 15.37
C LEU A 274 -10.31 9.61 16.72
N HIS A 275 -9.65 10.01 17.79
CA HIS A 275 -9.79 9.42 19.11
C HIS A 275 -9.87 10.50 20.17
N SER A 276 -10.61 10.22 21.25
CA SER A 276 -10.61 11.07 22.44
C SER A 276 -10.84 10.23 23.70
N HIS A 277 -10.24 10.62 24.81
CA HIS A 277 -10.31 9.91 26.11
C HIS A 277 -10.32 10.94 27.23
N ASP A 278 -10.64 10.55 28.47
CA ASP A 278 -10.89 11.48 29.58
C ASP A 278 -9.69 12.35 29.99
N ALA A 279 -8.48 12.07 29.48
CA ALA A 279 -7.32 12.89 29.80
C ALA A 279 -7.37 14.25 29.07
N VAL A 280 -6.87 15.26 29.76
CA VAL A 280 -6.85 16.65 29.29
C VAL A 280 -5.43 17.07 28.92
N TYR A 281 -5.30 18.07 28.03
CA TYR A 281 -3.99 18.67 27.74
C TYR A 281 -3.38 19.28 29.01
N PRO A 282 -2.05 19.21 29.21
CA PRO A 282 -1.42 19.81 30.39
C PRO A 282 -1.51 21.33 30.30
N VAL A 283 -1.79 22.04 31.40
CA VAL A 283 -1.96 23.51 31.42
C VAL A 283 -0.82 24.26 30.71
N LYS A 284 0.40 23.73 30.80
CA LYS A 284 1.53 24.16 30.00
C LYS A 284 2.18 22.95 29.34
N TYR A 285 2.56 23.09 28.07
CA TYR A 285 3.37 22.11 27.39
C TYR A 285 4.82 22.12 27.93
N PRO A 286 5.63 21.09 27.62
CA PRO A 286 7.02 20.99 28.12
C PRO A 286 7.92 22.17 27.74
N ASP A 287 7.61 22.91 26.67
CA ASP A 287 8.34 24.09 26.22
C ASP A 287 7.88 25.41 26.88
N GLY A 288 6.92 25.34 27.81
CA GLY A 288 6.41 26.48 28.58
C GLY A 288 5.25 27.24 27.95
N ARG A 289 4.84 26.89 26.72
CA ARG A 289 3.61 27.43 26.10
C ARG A 289 2.37 26.96 26.87
N GLY A 290 1.35 27.82 26.96
CA GLY A 290 0.06 27.46 27.54
C GLY A 290 -0.78 26.60 26.61
N SER A 291 -1.56 25.67 27.17
CA SER A 291 -2.60 24.92 26.45
C SER A 291 -3.99 25.35 26.90
N SER A 292 -5.02 24.83 26.24
CA SER A 292 -6.42 25.06 26.63
C SER A 292 -6.88 24.26 27.85
N HIS A 293 -6.11 23.27 28.30
CA HIS A 293 -6.53 22.30 29.32
C HIS A 293 -7.86 21.59 29.02
N GLN A 294 -8.24 21.49 27.74
CA GLN A 294 -9.41 20.75 27.27
C GLN A 294 -9.11 19.26 27.12
N GLN A 295 -10.14 18.45 26.83
CA GLN A 295 -10.00 17.02 26.61
C GLN A 295 -9.14 16.76 25.36
N GLN A 296 -8.21 15.82 25.45
CA GLN A 296 -7.30 15.51 24.35
C GLN A 296 -8.06 14.88 23.18
N VAL A 297 -7.72 15.31 21.96
CA VAL A 297 -8.13 14.67 20.72
C VAL A 297 -6.87 14.27 19.97
N THR A 298 -6.80 12.99 19.61
CA THR A 298 -5.59 12.37 19.06
C THR A 298 -5.95 11.48 17.87
N CYS A 299 -4.93 10.92 17.23
CA CYS A 299 -5.10 9.82 16.29
C CYS A 299 -4.55 8.53 16.91
N TYR A 300 -5.41 7.55 17.12
CA TYR A 300 -5.05 6.27 17.73
C TYR A 300 -4.90 5.18 16.68
N SER A 301 -3.85 4.35 16.76
CA SER A 301 -3.50 3.36 15.72
C SER A 301 -4.27 2.03 15.80
N TYR A 302 -5.21 1.91 16.74
CA TYR A 302 -6.00 0.69 16.92
C TYR A 302 -7.49 1.01 17.01
N LYS A 303 -8.32 0.02 16.70
CA LYS A 303 -9.77 0.10 16.89
C LYS A 303 -10.09 0.11 18.38
N ASP A 304 -10.86 1.12 18.80
CA ASP A 304 -11.24 1.35 20.18
C ASP A 304 -12.66 1.91 20.26
N VAL A 305 -13.31 1.73 21.41
CA VAL A 305 -14.64 2.31 21.69
C VAL A 305 -14.60 3.84 21.77
N ASN A 306 -13.45 4.41 22.10
CA ASN A 306 -13.17 5.85 22.12
C ASN A 306 -12.92 6.45 20.71
N ASN A 307 -13.01 5.63 19.65
CA ASN A 307 -12.90 6.12 18.27
C ASN A 307 -14.28 6.52 17.68
N TRP A 308 -15.36 6.33 18.44
CA TRP A 308 -16.72 6.57 17.97
C TRP A 308 -17.14 8.02 18.20
N TRP A 309 -17.66 8.62 17.14
CA TRP A 309 -18.16 10.00 17.11
C TRP A 309 -19.60 10.03 16.59
N ILE A 310 -20.38 11.00 17.03
CA ILE A 310 -21.76 11.23 16.59
C ILE A 310 -21.78 12.52 15.79
N VAL A 311 -22.28 12.46 14.55
CA VAL A 311 -22.44 13.66 13.72
C VAL A 311 -23.84 14.22 13.90
N LYS A 312 -23.98 15.51 14.22
CA LYS A 312 -25.28 16.16 14.42
C LYS A 312 -25.35 17.54 13.78
N LYS A 313 -26.56 18.09 13.67
CA LYS A 313 -26.77 19.49 13.31
C LYS A 313 -26.47 20.39 14.52
N PRO A 314 -25.96 21.61 14.31
CA PRO A 314 -25.73 22.57 15.39
C PRO A 314 -26.97 22.87 16.24
N GLU A 315 -28.14 22.95 15.59
CA GLU A 315 -29.42 23.31 16.21
C GLU A 315 -30.12 22.12 16.90
N MET A 316 -29.61 20.91 16.73
CA MET A 316 -30.21 19.68 17.25
C MET A 316 -29.45 19.18 18.48
N GLU A 317 -30.14 19.11 19.62
CA GLU A 317 -29.62 18.49 20.84
C GLU A 317 -29.70 16.95 20.80
N GLU A 318 -30.59 16.40 19.97
CA GLU A 318 -30.74 14.96 19.84
C GLU A 318 -29.50 14.31 19.20
N LEU A 319 -28.93 13.32 19.89
CA LEU A 319 -27.78 12.52 19.43
C LEU A 319 -28.21 11.24 18.71
N VAL A 320 -29.47 11.19 18.29
CA VAL A 320 -30.12 10.00 17.73
C VAL A 320 -30.54 10.30 16.29
N VAL A 321 -30.56 9.28 15.43
CA VAL A 321 -31.08 9.46 14.07
C VAL A 321 -32.58 9.71 14.17
N SER A 322 -33.02 10.91 13.78
CA SER A 322 -34.42 11.31 13.75
C SER A 322 -35.09 10.93 12.43
N GLU A 323 -36.41 10.73 12.46
CA GLU A 323 -37.25 10.70 11.26
C GLU A 323 -37.88 12.09 11.03
N PRO A 324 -37.87 12.64 9.80
CA PRO A 324 -37.37 12.05 8.56
C PRO A 324 -35.83 12.01 8.51
N HIS A 325 -35.28 11.01 7.81
CA HIS A 325 -33.85 10.90 7.62
C HIS A 325 -33.31 12.12 6.85
N GLU A 326 -32.28 12.75 7.41
CA GLU A 326 -31.58 13.90 6.82
C GLU A 326 -30.13 13.52 6.51
N PRO A 327 -29.84 13.15 5.25
CA PRO A 327 -28.47 12.89 4.78
C PRO A 327 -27.59 14.13 4.82
N ILE A 328 -26.33 13.94 5.20
CA ILE A 328 -25.34 15.01 5.17
C ILE A 328 -24.84 15.18 3.74
N LYS A 329 -24.88 16.42 3.26
CA LYS A 329 -24.44 16.82 1.91
C LYS A 329 -23.13 17.57 1.96
N ASN A 330 -22.46 17.63 0.81
CA ASN A 330 -21.29 18.46 0.62
C ASN A 330 -21.59 19.94 0.93
N GLY A 331 -20.76 20.55 1.76
CA GLY A 331 -20.88 21.94 2.20
C GLY A 331 -21.70 22.15 3.47
N ASP A 332 -22.35 21.11 3.99
CA ASP A 332 -23.15 21.19 5.22
C ASP A 332 -22.29 21.51 6.45
N LEU A 333 -22.90 22.23 7.38
CA LEU A 333 -22.31 22.54 8.69
C LEU A 333 -22.77 21.52 9.72
N ILE A 334 -21.81 20.91 10.40
CA ILE A 334 -22.05 19.86 11.38
C ILE A 334 -21.33 20.15 12.69
N GLU A 335 -21.80 19.47 13.72
CA GLU A 335 -21.06 19.26 14.95
C GLU A 335 -20.72 17.78 15.09
N ILE A 336 -19.57 17.50 15.69
CA ILE A 336 -19.08 16.15 15.90
C ILE A 336 -18.91 15.96 17.40
N VAL A 337 -19.65 15.01 17.98
CA VAL A 337 -19.68 14.75 19.43
C VAL A 337 -18.96 13.44 19.71
N HIS A 338 -18.04 13.42 20.66
CA HIS A 338 -17.38 12.19 21.06
C HIS A 338 -18.38 11.24 21.74
N GLY A 339 -18.44 9.99 21.30
CA GLY A 339 -19.50 9.05 21.66
C GLY A 339 -19.56 8.74 23.17
N LEU A 340 -18.41 8.58 23.83
CA LEU A 340 -18.35 8.22 25.25
C LEU A 340 -18.40 9.43 26.19
N THR A 341 -17.67 10.50 25.88
CA THR A 341 -17.58 11.67 26.78
C THR A 341 -18.61 12.75 26.46
N SER A 342 -19.36 12.60 25.36
CA SER A 342 -20.36 13.56 24.89
C SER A 342 -19.82 14.99 24.70
N ARG A 343 -18.51 15.13 24.48
CA ARG A 343 -17.85 16.42 24.25
C ARG A 343 -17.76 16.73 22.77
N LEU A 344 -17.89 18.01 22.41
CA LEU A 344 -17.83 18.49 21.03
C LEU A 344 -16.38 18.57 20.54
N LEU A 345 -16.12 18.08 19.34
CA LEU A 345 -14.87 18.33 18.63
C LEU A 345 -14.73 19.84 18.36
N ASN A 346 -13.66 20.43 18.86
CA ASN A 346 -13.45 21.87 18.91
C ASN A 346 -12.03 22.20 18.46
N ALA A 347 -11.88 23.32 17.77
CA ALA A 347 -10.59 23.93 17.49
C ALA A 347 -10.64 25.39 17.94
N HIS A 348 -9.52 25.94 18.37
CA HIS A 348 -9.49 27.29 18.93
C HIS A 348 -8.10 27.90 18.76
N ASP A 349 -7.95 29.19 19.05
CA ASP A 349 -6.69 29.91 18.82
C ASP A 349 -5.65 29.67 19.93
N VAL A 350 -5.29 28.40 20.11
CA VAL A 350 -4.19 27.92 20.95
C VAL A 350 -3.26 27.11 20.07
N ALA A 351 -1.95 27.31 20.21
CA ALA A 351 -0.96 26.60 19.41
C ALA A 351 -0.90 25.12 19.80
N ALA A 352 -0.87 24.20 18.84
CA ALA A 352 -0.82 22.76 19.11
C ALA A 352 0.46 22.33 19.84
N ALA A 353 0.39 21.21 20.56
CA ALA A 353 1.42 20.76 21.48
C ALA A 353 2.79 20.52 20.83
N MET A 354 2.82 19.78 19.73
CA MET A 354 4.04 19.42 18.98
C MET A 354 4.22 20.29 17.73
N SER A 355 3.14 20.87 17.21
CA SER A 355 3.12 21.66 15.99
C SER A 355 2.69 23.12 16.26
N PRO A 356 3.58 23.98 16.79
CA PRO A 356 3.23 25.33 17.27
C PRO A 356 2.67 26.28 16.21
N HIS A 357 2.85 25.97 14.93
CA HIS A 357 2.32 26.76 13.81
C HIS A 357 0.86 26.42 13.47
N ASN A 358 0.34 25.33 14.03
CA ASN A 358 -1.02 24.83 13.84
C ASN A 358 -1.85 25.09 15.11
N GLN A 359 -3.18 25.08 14.97
CA GLN A 359 -4.07 25.22 16.12
C GLN A 359 -4.34 23.87 16.80
N GLU A 360 -4.47 23.90 18.12
CA GLU A 360 -4.86 22.76 18.96
C GLU A 360 -6.29 22.34 18.64
N VAL A 361 -6.47 21.02 18.49
CA VAL A 361 -7.78 20.37 18.41
C VAL A 361 -8.02 19.63 19.71
N ALA A 362 -9.20 19.83 20.28
CA ALA A 362 -9.59 19.29 21.56
C ALA A 362 -11.08 18.96 21.59
N ALA A 363 -11.49 18.16 22.58
CA ALA A 363 -12.89 17.97 22.90
C ALA A 363 -13.28 19.00 23.97
N TYR A 364 -14.26 19.85 23.64
CA TYR A 364 -14.58 21.03 24.44
C TYR A 364 -15.10 20.63 25.83
N ILE A 365 -14.47 21.20 26.86
CA ILE A 365 -14.94 21.14 28.24
C ILE A 365 -15.34 22.56 28.64
N ASP A 366 -16.59 22.72 29.05
CA ASP A 366 -17.06 23.98 29.62
C ASP A 366 -16.57 24.13 31.06
N TYR A 367 -15.52 24.91 31.26
CA TYR A 367 -15.01 25.27 32.58
C TYR A 367 -15.72 26.49 33.18
N ASN A 368 -16.83 26.96 32.59
CA ASN A 368 -17.49 28.22 32.95
C ASN A 368 -16.54 29.42 32.80
N VAL A 369 -15.62 29.34 31.83
CA VAL A 369 -14.66 30.38 31.45
C VAL A 369 -15.14 31.04 30.16
N SER A 370 -14.83 32.31 29.95
CA SER A 370 -15.31 33.15 28.83
C SER A 370 -14.88 32.74 27.42
N MET A 371 -14.45 31.50 27.19
CA MET A 371 -14.11 30.99 25.86
C MET A 371 -15.26 30.12 25.33
N PRO A 372 -16.13 30.64 24.45
CA PRO A 372 -17.21 29.86 23.89
C PRO A 372 -16.66 28.73 23.00
N ALA A 373 -17.43 27.63 22.91
CA ALA A 373 -17.13 26.54 21.99
C ALA A 373 -17.12 27.04 20.53
N GLN A 374 -16.13 26.59 19.76
CA GLN A 374 -16.02 26.75 18.32
C GLN A 374 -16.07 25.34 17.71
N SER A 375 -17.26 24.74 17.73
CA SER A 375 -17.51 23.33 17.40
C SER A 375 -18.00 23.08 15.98
N LEU A 376 -18.12 24.13 15.16
CA LEU A 376 -18.70 24.03 13.83
C LEU A 376 -17.67 23.61 12.78
N TRP A 377 -17.98 22.53 12.07
CA TRP A 377 -17.19 22.00 10.98
C TRP A 377 -18.01 21.96 9.69
N ARG A 378 -17.46 22.49 8.61
CA ARG A 378 -18.00 22.31 7.26
C ARG A 378 -17.46 21.01 6.68
N VAL A 379 -18.35 20.17 6.17
CA VAL A 379 -17.98 18.93 5.47
C VAL A 379 -17.71 19.26 4.01
N GLU A 380 -16.48 19.02 3.54
CA GLU A 380 -16.15 19.04 2.11
C GLU A 380 -15.95 17.60 1.64
N ILE A 381 -16.75 17.16 0.66
CA ILE A 381 -16.63 15.83 0.04
C ILE A 381 -15.80 15.98 -1.22
N LEU A 382 -14.59 15.41 -1.22
CA LEU A 382 -13.61 15.59 -2.29
C LEU A 382 -13.98 14.83 -3.56
N ASN A 383 -14.67 13.69 -3.40
CA ASN A 383 -15.22 12.87 -4.47
C ASN A 383 -16.75 12.97 -4.53
N SER A 384 -17.29 14.20 -4.43
CA SER A 384 -18.74 14.46 -4.44
C SER A 384 -19.45 13.89 -5.67
N ASP A 385 -18.79 13.92 -6.83
CA ASP A 385 -19.37 13.46 -8.10
C ASP A 385 -19.64 11.95 -8.11
N ALA A 386 -18.90 11.17 -7.32
CA ALA A 386 -19.09 9.73 -7.22
C ALA A 386 -20.24 9.34 -6.27
N SER A 387 -20.74 10.28 -5.47
CA SER A 387 -21.68 10.04 -4.36
C SER A 387 -22.93 10.92 -4.43
N ASP A 388 -23.22 11.49 -5.60
CA ASP A 388 -24.32 12.46 -5.81
C ASP A 388 -24.31 13.62 -4.78
N GLY A 389 -23.13 13.98 -4.28
CA GLY A 389 -22.92 15.02 -3.26
C GLY A 389 -23.29 14.61 -1.82
N TYR A 390 -23.54 13.34 -1.54
CA TYR A 390 -23.86 12.81 -0.22
C TYR A 390 -22.65 12.16 0.45
N TRP A 391 -22.61 12.20 1.79
CA TRP A 391 -21.56 11.55 2.55
C TRP A 391 -21.85 10.05 2.71
N HIS A 392 -21.05 9.20 2.05
CA HIS A 392 -21.11 7.75 2.15
C HIS A 392 -19.95 7.17 2.98
N ALA A 393 -20.26 6.16 3.79
CA ALA A 393 -19.28 5.40 4.55
C ALA A 393 -18.35 4.62 3.60
N VAL A 394 -17.08 4.52 3.96
CA VAL A 394 -15.97 3.86 3.22
C VAL A 394 -15.59 4.54 1.90
N GLU A 395 -16.56 4.98 1.10
CA GLU A 395 -16.36 5.50 -0.25
C GLU A 395 -16.01 7.00 -0.28
N SER A 396 -16.67 7.82 0.53
CA SER A 396 -16.43 9.27 0.52
C SER A 396 -15.11 9.62 1.21
N GLN A 397 -14.30 10.38 0.51
CA GLN A 397 -13.14 11.09 1.06
C GLN A 397 -13.59 12.49 1.43
N ILE A 398 -13.46 12.83 2.71
CA ILE A 398 -13.95 14.09 3.25
C ILE A 398 -12.84 14.90 3.89
N ARG A 399 -13.07 16.20 3.96
CA ARG A 399 -12.30 17.16 4.75
C ARG A 399 -13.24 17.90 5.68
N LEU A 400 -12.80 18.06 6.92
CA LEU A 400 -13.52 18.82 7.94
C LEU A 400 -12.86 20.19 8.07
N VAL A 401 -13.56 21.24 7.63
CA VAL A 401 -13.05 22.61 7.68
C VAL A 401 -13.70 23.34 8.87
N HIS A 402 -12.87 23.72 9.83
CA HIS A 402 -13.31 24.48 10.99
C HIS A 402 -13.83 25.86 10.56
N VAL A 403 -15.07 26.17 10.90
CA VAL A 403 -15.75 27.37 10.38
C VAL A 403 -15.10 28.66 10.87
N ASN A 404 -14.79 28.75 12.17
CA ASN A 404 -14.29 29.99 12.77
C ASN A 404 -12.88 30.36 12.30
N SER A 405 -12.00 29.38 12.07
CA SER A 405 -10.63 29.62 11.62
C SER A 405 -10.39 29.34 10.14
N SER A 406 -11.36 28.77 9.42
CA SER A 406 -11.24 28.32 8.03
C SER A 406 -10.05 27.38 7.79
N GLN A 407 -9.71 26.56 8.80
CA GLN A 407 -8.60 25.61 8.77
C GLN A 407 -9.12 24.17 8.71
N ALA A 408 -8.39 23.28 8.05
CA ALA A 408 -8.78 21.88 7.91
C ALA A 408 -8.25 21.01 9.06
N LEU A 409 -9.05 20.05 9.52
CA LEU A 409 -8.63 19.02 10.46
C LEU A 409 -7.54 18.15 9.84
N LYS A 410 -6.38 18.05 10.49
CA LYS A 410 -5.17 17.46 9.95
C LYS A 410 -4.53 16.46 10.92
N PHE A 411 -4.03 15.36 10.36
CA PHE A 411 -3.03 14.51 11.00
C PHE A 411 -1.63 15.15 10.91
N SER A 412 -1.03 15.52 12.05
CA SER A 412 0.25 16.25 12.05
C SER A 412 1.48 15.41 11.67
N GLY A 413 1.38 14.08 11.71
CA GLY A 413 2.52 13.16 11.64
C GLY A 413 3.39 13.10 12.90
N ARG A 414 3.13 13.94 13.91
CA ARG A 414 3.87 13.96 15.19
C ARG A 414 3.20 13.08 16.24
N GLN A 415 3.97 12.70 17.25
CA GLN A 415 3.49 11.95 18.41
C GLN A 415 3.52 12.84 19.65
N LEU A 416 2.47 12.76 20.44
CA LEU A 416 2.41 13.42 21.74
C LEU A 416 3.40 12.73 22.71
N PRO A 417 3.88 13.45 23.74
CA PRO A 417 4.70 12.86 24.80
C PRO A 417 3.92 11.87 25.68
N ASP A 418 4.54 11.39 26.76
CA ASP A 418 3.94 10.40 27.66
C ASP A 418 2.58 10.85 28.26
N TRP A 419 2.35 12.16 28.45
CA TRP A 419 1.06 12.70 28.92
C TRP A 419 -0.08 12.54 27.91
N GLY A 420 0.23 12.35 26.63
CA GLY A 420 -0.72 12.03 25.55
C GLY A 420 -0.61 10.57 25.10
N PHE A 421 -0.09 9.70 25.97
CA PHE A 421 0.03 8.25 25.76
C PHE A 421 0.77 7.84 24.47
N ARG A 422 1.67 8.70 23.97
CA ARG A 422 2.38 8.50 22.69
C ARG A 422 1.46 8.30 21.48
N GLN A 423 0.21 8.77 21.59
CA GLN A 423 -0.73 8.83 20.47
C GLN A 423 -0.32 9.94 19.51
N HIS A 424 -0.90 9.94 18.32
CA HIS A 424 -0.56 10.94 17.31
C HIS A 424 -1.33 12.24 17.50
N GLU A 425 -0.67 13.36 17.20
CA GLU A 425 -1.26 14.69 17.34
C GLU A 425 -2.20 15.02 16.17
N ILE A 426 -3.40 15.49 16.50
CA ILE A 426 -4.37 16.09 15.56
C ILE A 426 -4.36 17.60 15.75
N VAL A 427 -4.37 18.32 14.64
CA VAL A 427 -4.31 19.78 14.61
C VAL A 427 -5.25 20.33 13.54
N THR A 428 -5.40 21.66 13.46
CA THR A 428 -5.90 22.28 12.22
C THR A 428 -4.78 22.97 11.45
N ASP A 429 -4.93 23.02 10.13
CA ASP A 429 -3.96 23.64 9.23
C ASP A 429 -4.61 24.64 8.27
N LYS A 430 -3.88 25.72 7.98
CA LYS A 430 -4.25 26.74 6.99
C LYS A 430 -4.12 26.21 5.57
N ILE A 431 -3.20 25.27 5.34
CA ILE A 431 -3.11 24.55 4.08
C ILE A 431 -4.24 23.52 4.06
N VAL A 432 -5.38 23.92 3.52
CA VAL A 432 -6.59 23.08 3.47
C VAL A 432 -6.39 21.92 2.51
N ASP A 433 -5.78 22.15 1.35
CA ASP A 433 -5.61 21.12 0.32
C ASP A 433 -4.30 20.35 0.46
N GLN A 434 -4.35 19.23 1.19
CA GLN A 434 -3.24 18.29 1.38
C GLN A 434 -3.75 16.90 1.79
N GLU A 435 -2.97 15.84 1.55
CA GLU A 435 -3.35 14.46 1.85
C GLU A 435 -3.62 14.21 3.34
N ASP A 436 -2.89 14.87 4.24
CA ASP A 436 -3.02 14.71 5.70
C ASP A 436 -4.33 15.28 6.30
N THR A 437 -5.15 15.95 5.47
CA THR A 437 -6.46 16.49 5.86
C THR A 437 -7.63 15.62 5.41
N ILE A 438 -7.34 14.49 4.76
CA ILE A 438 -8.35 13.63 4.16
C ILE A 438 -8.71 12.51 5.13
N TRP A 439 -10.01 12.43 5.41
CA TRP A 439 -10.60 11.45 6.30
C TRP A 439 -11.64 10.61 5.56
N ASN A 440 -11.88 9.40 6.01
CA ASN A 440 -12.99 8.58 5.55
C ASN A 440 -13.72 7.98 6.76
N VAL A 441 -15.02 7.76 6.62
CA VAL A 441 -15.78 6.96 7.60
C VAL A 441 -15.45 5.50 7.36
N GLU A 442 -14.99 4.78 8.39
CA GLU A 442 -14.68 3.35 8.25
C GLU A 442 -15.85 2.49 8.75
N GLU A 443 -16.26 2.70 10.00
CA GLU A 443 -17.41 2.03 10.60
C GLU A 443 -18.53 3.04 10.84
N HIS A 444 -19.77 2.60 10.60
CA HIS A 444 -20.96 3.44 10.70
C HIS A 444 -22.13 2.67 11.33
N ARG A 445 -22.85 3.31 12.25
CA ARG A 445 -24.04 2.75 12.91
C ARG A 445 -25.09 3.84 13.08
N TYR A 446 -26.36 3.46 12.90
CA TYR A 446 -27.46 4.33 13.32
C TYR A 446 -27.69 4.20 14.82
N THR A 447 -27.67 5.34 15.49
CA THR A 447 -28.18 5.45 16.85
C THR A 447 -29.70 5.29 16.77
N ARG A 448 -30.24 4.12 17.09
CA ARG A 448 -31.69 3.88 17.09
C ARG A 448 -32.29 4.21 18.46
N SER A 449 -33.31 5.06 18.49
CA SER A 449 -34.22 5.16 19.65
C SER A 449 -35.09 3.89 19.68
N LYS A 450 -35.02 3.10 20.75
CA LYS A 450 -36.09 2.15 21.08
C LYS A 450 -37.32 2.95 21.51
N ARG A 451 -38.12 3.45 20.57
CA ARG A 451 -39.55 3.67 20.82
C ARG A 451 -40.29 2.53 20.12
N PRO A 452 -40.81 1.53 20.85
CA PRO A 452 -41.81 0.67 20.25
C PRO A 452 -42.99 1.57 19.88
N LEU A 453 -43.39 1.53 18.61
CA LEU A 453 -44.68 2.06 18.18
C LEU A 453 -45.74 1.44 19.12
N PRO A 454 -46.63 2.23 19.74
CA PRO A 454 -47.78 1.64 20.39
C PRO A 454 -48.59 0.94 19.31
N CYS A 455 -48.71 -0.39 19.41
CA CYS A 455 -49.75 -1.10 18.69
C CYS A 455 -51.08 -0.50 19.14
N PHE A 456 -51.76 0.19 18.23
CA PHE A 456 -53.18 0.50 18.41
C PHE A 456 -53.94 -0.82 18.27
N GLU A 457 -54.59 -1.25 19.36
CA GLU A 457 -55.63 -2.30 19.37
C GLU A 457 -56.90 -1.84 18.63
#